data_AF-A0A7V9ULS5-F1
#
_entry.id   AF-A0A7V9ULS5-F1
#
_cell.length_a   1.000
_cell.length_b   1.000
_cell.length_c   1.000
_cell.angle_alpha   90.00
_cell.angle_beta   90.00
_cell.angle_gamma   90.00
#
_symmetry.space_group_name_H-M   'P 1'
#
loop_
_entity.id
_entity.type
_entity.pdbx_description
1 polymer ?
#
loop_
_entity_poly.entity_id
_entity_poly.type
_entity_poly.pdbx_seq_one_letter_code
_entity_poly.pdbx_strand_id
1 'polypeptide(L)'
;NESSLYAVRWAGGEAAKLQLAHGVDRIEAMGRDAVVVGTDGRNLHFTGVRLVGEEPSVTHRYTRKGASQGELRSHGFFYKAEGPDSGLLGLPVRGPGRPGYEHLFNDSASILFLRNDSMRLTEMGDLAAKSEGSADDGCRASCVDWYGNARPLFVRGRVFALLGYEIVEGNLADNRIRETRRISFAPRRVKMSRAKLD
;
A
#
# COMPACT_ATOMS: atom_id res chain seq x y z
N ASN A 1 -9.10 11.08 -15.63
CA ASN A 1 -10.06 9.97 -15.89
C ASN A 1 -11.18 10.06 -14.89
N GLU A 2 -12.44 10.27 -15.27
CA GLU A 2 -13.55 10.19 -14.31
C GLU A 2 -14.18 8.79 -14.29
N SER A 3 -14.77 8.40 -13.16
CA SER A 3 -15.45 7.12 -13.04
C SER A 3 -16.70 7.21 -12.16
N SER A 4 -17.62 6.27 -12.36
CA SER A 4 -18.78 6.09 -11.50
C SER A 4 -18.58 4.88 -10.60
N LEU A 5 -18.74 5.10 -9.29
CA LEU A 5 -18.78 4.06 -8.27
C LEU A 5 -20.23 3.85 -7.85
N TYR A 6 -20.64 2.61 -7.61
CA TYR A 6 -21.97 2.30 -7.10
C TYR A 6 -21.85 1.69 -5.70
N ALA A 7 -22.58 2.27 -4.74
CA ALA A 7 -22.68 1.77 -3.38
C ALA A 7 -24.05 1.13 -3.19
N VAL A 8 -24.07 -0.12 -2.71
CA VAL A 8 -25.28 -0.90 -2.50
C VAL A 8 -25.29 -1.41 -1.07
N ARG A 9 -26.38 -1.19 -0.34
CA ARG A 9 -26.57 -1.79 0.98
C ARG A 9 -26.82 -3.28 0.82
N TRP A 10 -26.06 -4.11 1.54
CA TRP A 10 -26.18 -5.57 1.46
C TRP A 10 -27.58 -6.07 1.83
N ALA A 11 -28.27 -5.35 2.73
CA ALA A 11 -29.63 -5.65 3.16
C ALA A 11 -30.71 -5.24 2.14
N GLY A 12 -30.32 -4.70 0.97
CA GLY A 12 -31.22 -4.22 -0.08
C GLY A 12 -31.33 -2.69 -0.17
N GLY A 13 -32.13 -2.22 -1.12
CA GLY A 13 -32.30 -0.80 -1.44
C GLY A 13 -31.74 -0.44 -2.83
N GLU A 14 -31.95 0.81 -3.24
CA GLU A 14 -31.43 1.31 -4.51
C GLU A 14 -29.91 1.50 -4.46
N ALA A 15 -29.25 1.28 -5.60
CA ALA A 15 -27.84 1.56 -5.77
C ALA A 15 -27.61 3.07 -5.84
N ALA A 16 -26.79 3.61 -4.94
CA ALA A 16 -26.39 5.00 -4.98
C ALA A 16 -25.19 5.16 -5.91
N LYS A 17 -25.30 6.06 -6.89
CA LYS A 17 -24.20 6.39 -7.82
C LYS A 17 -23.36 7.53 -7.26
N LEU A 18 -22.06 7.29 -7.11
CA LEU A 18 -21.05 8.23 -6.66
C LEU A 18 -20.13 8.58 -7.83
N GLN A 19 -19.94 9.87 -8.08
CA GLN A 19 -19.00 10.32 -9.12
C GLN A 19 -17.60 10.53 -8.53
N LEU A 20 -16.59 9.97 -9.19
CA LEU A 20 -15.20 10.09 -8.81
C LEU A 20 -14.41 10.87 -9.87
N ALA A 21 -13.49 11.71 -9.41
CA ALA A 21 -12.62 12.52 -10.26
C ALA A 21 -11.36 11.77 -10.74
N HIS A 22 -11.28 10.47 -10.51
CA HIS A 22 -10.19 9.58 -10.93
C HIS A 22 -10.75 8.19 -11.31
N GLY A 23 -9.94 7.35 -11.96
CA GLY A 23 -10.29 5.94 -12.19
C GLY A 23 -10.36 5.14 -10.88
N VAL A 24 -10.76 3.87 -10.94
CA VAL A 24 -10.78 2.97 -9.78
C VAL A 24 -9.83 1.81 -10.03
N ASP A 25 -8.75 1.75 -9.25
CA ASP A 25 -7.84 0.61 -9.24
C ASP A 25 -8.18 -0.34 -8.08
N ARG A 26 -8.70 0.22 -6.97
CA ARG A 26 -8.91 -0.50 -5.71
C ARG A 26 -9.94 0.19 -4.82
N ILE A 27 -10.63 -0.60 -3.99
CA ILE A 27 -11.48 -0.14 -2.90
C ILE A 27 -11.04 -0.86 -1.63
N GLU A 28 -10.78 -0.12 -0.56
CA GLU A 28 -10.42 -0.67 0.74
C GLU A 28 -11.41 -0.25 1.81
N ALA A 29 -11.65 -1.15 2.76
CA ALA A 29 -12.39 -0.82 3.97
C ALA A 29 -11.57 0.14 4.85
N MET A 30 -12.23 1.16 5.39
CA MET A 30 -11.66 2.15 6.28
C MET A 30 -12.58 2.32 7.49
N GLY A 31 -12.52 1.35 8.41
CA GLY A 31 -13.46 1.25 9.52
C GLY A 31 -14.87 0.90 9.01
N ARG A 32 -15.84 1.77 9.27
CA ARG A 32 -17.23 1.65 8.78
C ARG A 32 -17.45 2.24 7.39
N ASP A 33 -16.43 2.90 6.87
CA ASP A 33 -16.43 3.62 5.59
C ASP A 33 -15.45 2.94 4.62
N ALA A 34 -15.16 3.57 3.49
CA ALA A 34 -14.22 3.05 2.50
C ALA A 34 -13.28 4.14 1.97
N VAL A 35 -12.19 3.69 1.36
CA VAL A 35 -11.33 4.55 0.53
C VAL A 35 -11.21 3.93 -0.85
N VAL A 36 -11.40 4.75 -1.87
CA VAL A 36 -11.26 4.39 -3.28
C VAL A 36 -9.95 4.94 -3.78
N VAL A 37 -9.14 4.07 -4.38
CA VAL A 37 -7.80 4.39 -4.84
C VAL A 37 -7.74 4.21 -6.35
N GLY A 38 -7.15 5.18 -7.05
CA GLY A 38 -6.97 5.05 -8.48
C GLY A 38 -5.95 6.00 -9.07
N THR A 39 -5.28 5.52 -10.11
CA THR A 39 -4.26 6.26 -10.85
C THR A 39 -4.95 7.21 -11.84
N ASP A 40 -4.53 8.48 -11.86
CA ASP A 40 -4.88 9.44 -12.91
C ASP A 40 -3.62 10.17 -13.39
N GLY A 41 -3.26 9.93 -14.65
CA GLY A 41 -1.98 10.37 -15.22
C GLY A 41 -0.79 9.81 -14.42
N ARG A 42 -0.04 10.71 -13.76
CA ARG A 42 1.17 10.35 -12.98
C ARG A 42 0.92 10.28 -11.47
N ASN A 43 -0.32 10.46 -11.02
CA ASN A 43 -0.63 10.61 -9.61
C ASN A 43 -1.57 9.50 -9.15
N LEU A 44 -1.46 9.15 -7.88
CA LEU A 44 -2.36 8.22 -7.22
C LEU A 44 -3.32 9.02 -6.35
N HIS A 45 -4.61 8.82 -6.58
CA HIS A 45 -5.67 9.51 -5.85
C HIS A 45 -6.32 8.56 -4.86
N PHE A 46 -6.70 9.13 -3.71
CA PHE A 46 -7.36 8.45 -2.61
C PHE A 46 -8.59 9.28 -2.28
N THR A 47 -9.76 8.70 -2.47
CA THR A 47 -11.04 9.36 -2.18
C THR A 47 -11.78 8.58 -1.12
N GLY A 48 -12.02 9.21 0.03
CA GLY A 48 -12.82 8.62 1.08
C GLY A 48 -14.30 8.55 0.66
N VAL A 49 -14.97 7.45 0.96
CA VAL A 49 -16.40 7.26 0.74
C VAL A 49 -17.05 6.95 2.08
N ARG A 50 -17.95 7.83 2.51
CA ARG A 50 -18.81 7.57 3.66
C ARG A 50 -19.88 6.58 3.25
N LEU A 51 -20.01 5.50 4.01
CA LEU A 51 -20.99 4.43 3.77
C LEU A 51 -22.06 4.39 4.88
N VAL A 52 -21.75 4.93 6.06
CA VAL A 52 -22.71 5.01 7.16
C VAL A 52 -23.48 6.32 7.14
N GLY A 53 -24.81 6.21 7.18
CA GLY A 53 -25.75 7.33 7.12
C GLY A 53 -26.97 6.98 6.28
N GLU A 54 -27.74 8.02 5.91
CA GLU A 54 -28.89 7.86 5.03
C GLU A 54 -28.45 7.58 3.58
N GLU A 55 -27.48 8.37 3.08
CA GLU A 55 -26.94 8.25 1.73
C GLU A 55 -25.40 8.17 1.73
N PRO A 56 -24.80 7.25 0.96
CA PRO A 56 -23.36 7.20 0.81
C PRO A 56 -22.87 8.43 0.05
N SER A 57 -21.69 8.94 0.41
CA SER A 57 -21.15 10.17 -0.18
C SER A 57 -19.64 10.16 -0.29
N VAL A 58 -19.14 10.85 -1.32
CA VAL A 58 -17.71 11.13 -1.49
C VAL A 58 -17.28 12.21 -0.49
N THR A 59 -16.12 12.03 0.13
CA THR A 59 -15.58 12.91 1.17
C THR A 59 -14.27 13.56 0.71
N HIS A 60 -13.24 13.59 1.57
CA HIS A 60 -11.96 14.19 1.25
C HIS A 60 -11.18 13.36 0.23
N ARG A 61 -10.38 14.08 -0.57
CA ARG A 61 -9.45 13.50 -1.52
C ARG A 61 -8.01 13.84 -1.12
N TYR A 62 -7.16 12.84 -1.07
CA TYR A 62 -5.71 12.98 -0.98
C TYR A 62 -5.07 12.54 -2.30
N THR A 63 -3.98 13.19 -2.69
CA THR A 63 -3.27 12.90 -3.94
C THR A 63 -1.78 12.70 -3.64
N ARG A 64 -1.27 11.50 -3.90
CA ARG A 64 0.17 11.22 -3.93
C ARG A 64 0.69 11.51 -5.34
N LYS A 65 1.53 12.55 -5.45
CA LYS A 65 2.14 12.91 -6.73
C LYS A 65 3.18 11.88 -7.15
N GLY A 66 3.26 11.62 -8.45
CA GLY A 66 4.30 10.73 -8.99
C GLY A 66 4.18 9.31 -8.44
N ALA A 67 2.97 8.80 -8.28
CA ALA A 67 2.77 7.46 -7.75
C ALA A 67 1.69 6.71 -8.53
N SER A 68 1.79 5.39 -8.49
CA SER A 68 0.78 4.46 -9.01
C SER A 68 0.52 3.34 -8.01
N GLN A 69 -0.57 2.63 -8.22
CA GLN A 69 -0.94 1.45 -7.45
C GLN A 69 0.19 0.40 -7.53
N GLY A 70 0.60 -0.19 -6.40
CA GLY A 70 1.74 -1.11 -6.31
C GLY A 70 1.43 -2.60 -6.12
N GLU A 71 0.17 -3.02 -6.17
CA GLU A 71 -0.31 -4.36 -5.79
C GLU A 71 -1.74 -4.62 -6.30
N LEU A 72 -1.95 -5.60 -7.18
CA LEU A 72 -3.26 -5.84 -7.79
C LEU A 72 -4.13 -6.88 -7.06
N ARG A 73 -3.61 -7.52 -6.02
CA ARG A 73 -4.33 -8.59 -5.31
C ARG A 73 -5.24 -8.04 -4.22
N SER A 74 -6.46 -8.57 -4.19
CA SER A 74 -7.58 -8.11 -3.35
C SER A 74 -7.53 -8.56 -1.88
N HIS A 75 -6.57 -9.41 -1.49
CA HIS A 75 -6.51 -9.97 -0.14
C HIS A 75 -5.39 -9.29 0.67
N GLY A 76 -5.68 -8.16 1.32
CA GLY A 76 -4.74 -7.52 2.25
C GLY A 76 -5.43 -6.73 3.36
N PHE A 77 -4.80 -6.68 4.53
CA PHE A 77 -5.27 -5.91 5.68
C PHE A 77 -4.61 -4.54 5.66
N PHE A 78 -5.10 -3.66 4.79
CA PHE A 78 -4.45 -2.37 4.54
C PHE A 78 -4.84 -1.29 5.56
N TYR A 79 -5.81 -1.54 6.43
CA TYR A 79 -6.27 -0.57 7.42
C TYR A 79 -6.21 -1.11 8.85
N LYS A 80 -5.61 -0.31 9.75
CA LYS A 80 -5.61 -0.52 11.20
C LYS A 80 -6.49 0.55 11.85
N ALA A 81 -7.63 0.14 12.39
CA ALA A 81 -8.46 1.05 13.19
C ALA A 81 -7.73 1.48 14.48
N GLU A 82 -7.86 2.75 14.84
CA GLU A 82 -7.37 3.34 16.10
C GLU A 82 -8.51 3.92 16.94
N GLY A 83 -9.68 4.07 16.34
CA GLY A 83 -10.93 4.53 16.95
C GLY A 83 -12.09 4.38 15.96
N PRO A 84 -13.28 4.90 16.29
CA PRO A 84 -14.47 4.79 15.44
C PRO A 84 -14.27 5.41 14.04
N ASP A 85 -13.62 6.58 13.99
CA ASP A 85 -13.42 7.37 12.76
C ASP A 85 -11.94 7.68 12.50
N SER A 86 -11.03 6.95 13.17
CA SER A 86 -9.58 7.15 13.07
C SER A 86 -8.82 5.86 12.87
N GLY A 87 -7.68 5.94 12.20
CA GLY A 87 -6.84 4.79 11.96
C GLY A 87 -5.67 5.07 11.02
N LEU A 88 -5.03 3.99 10.60
CA LEU A 88 -3.85 4.02 9.76
C LEU A 88 -4.07 3.12 8.54
N LEU A 89 -4.00 3.72 7.37
CA LEU A 89 -3.98 3.04 6.09
C LEU A 89 -2.53 2.83 5.66
N GLY A 90 -2.15 1.60 5.32
CA GLY A 90 -0.87 1.28 4.68
C GLY A 90 -1.16 0.70 3.31
N LEU A 91 -0.70 1.33 2.23
CA LEU A 91 -0.98 0.86 0.88
C LEU A 91 0.28 0.70 0.04
N PRO A 92 0.43 -0.43 -0.68
CA PRO A 92 1.48 -0.58 -1.66
C PRO A 92 1.37 0.48 -2.76
N VAL A 93 2.45 1.24 -2.94
CA VAL A 93 2.57 2.26 -3.98
C VAL A 93 3.88 2.08 -4.74
N ARG A 94 3.92 2.61 -5.96
CA ARG A 94 5.16 2.73 -6.73
C ARG A 94 5.49 4.20 -6.93
N GLY A 95 6.79 4.52 -6.92
CA GLY A 95 7.29 5.86 -7.22
C GLY A 95 7.19 6.22 -8.72
N PRO A 96 7.56 7.45 -9.09
CA PRO A 96 7.31 7.98 -10.42
C PRO A 96 8.13 7.24 -11.49
N GLY A 97 7.55 7.07 -12.68
CA GLY A 97 8.24 6.56 -13.86
C GLY A 97 8.20 5.05 -14.06
N ARG A 98 7.27 4.33 -13.43
CA ARG A 98 7.17 2.87 -13.57
C ARG A 98 5.74 2.39 -13.92
N PRO A 99 5.51 1.78 -15.11
CA PRO A 99 4.20 1.26 -15.55
C PRO A 99 3.72 0.05 -14.73
N GLY A 100 2.40 -0.11 -14.57
CA GLY A 100 1.79 -1.17 -13.76
C GLY A 100 2.20 -2.60 -14.16
N TYR A 101 2.32 -2.95 -15.44
CA TYR A 101 2.68 -4.33 -15.83
C TYR A 101 4.07 -4.81 -15.36
N GLU A 102 4.96 -3.90 -14.96
CA GLU A 102 6.29 -4.24 -14.42
C GLU A 102 6.26 -4.77 -12.97
N HIS A 103 5.06 -4.95 -12.38
CA HIS A 103 4.87 -5.57 -11.05
C HIS A 103 5.56 -6.94 -10.90
N LEU A 104 5.83 -7.64 -12.01
CA LEU A 104 6.38 -9.00 -12.03
C LEU A 104 7.92 -9.07 -12.02
N PHE A 105 8.63 -7.95 -12.25
CA PHE A 105 10.07 -8.00 -12.53
C PHE A 105 10.94 -6.92 -11.85
N ASN A 106 10.37 -5.85 -11.29
CA ASN A 106 11.16 -4.76 -10.70
C ASN A 106 10.76 -4.41 -9.25
N ASP A 107 11.77 -4.56 -8.40
CA ASP A 107 11.76 -4.88 -6.95
C ASP A 107 11.70 -3.65 -6.01
N SER A 108 10.95 -2.61 -6.37
CA SER A 108 10.81 -1.43 -5.48
C SER A 108 9.44 -1.40 -4.82
N ALA A 109 9.22 -2.36 -3.93
CA ALA A 109 8.10 -2.35 -3.01
C ALA A 109 8.20 -1.14 -2.08
N SER A 110 7.15 -0.32 -2.01
CA SER A 110 7.01 0.70 -0.97
C SER A 110 5.57 0.68 -0.46
N ILE A 111 5.42 0.94 0.84
CA ILE A 111 4.14 1.09 1.49
C ILE A 111 4.01 2.53 1.95
N LEU A 112 3.05 3.25 1.37
CA LEU A 112 2.63 4.56 1.83
C LEU A 112 1.72 4.42 3.04
N PHE A 113 2.03 5.16 4.10
CA PHE A 113 1.20 5.22 5.30
C PHE A 113 0.44 6.55 5.36
N LEU A 114 -0.88 6.45 5.49
CA LEU A 114 -1.81 7.57 5.60
C LEU A 114 -2.57 7.45 6.92
N ARG A 115 -2.54 8.48 7.76
CA ARG A 115 -3.42 8.60 8.91
C ARG A 115 -4.79 9.01 8.41
N ASN A 116 -5.81 8.26 8.80
CA ASN A 116 -7.21 8.66 8.70
C ASN A 116 -7.62 9.34 10.02
N ASP A 117 -8.15 10.56 9.90
CA ASP A 117 -8.86 11.25 10.96
C ASP A 117 -10.15 11.84 10.37
N SER A 118 -11.29 11.23 10.68
CA SER A 118 -12.60 11.66 10.21
C SER A 118 -12.67 11.78 8.68
N MET A 119 -12.20 10.76 7.96
CA MET A 119 -12.08 10.67 6.50
C MET A 119 -11.00 11.58 5.88
N ARG A 120 -10.29 12.37 6.68
CA ARG A 120 -9.17 13.18 6.20
C ARG A 120 -7.89 12.37 6.24
N LEU A 121 -7.33 12.13 5.06
CA LEU A 121 -6.07 11.40 4.90
C LEU A 121 -4.88 12.36 5.00
N THR A 122 -3.97 12.07 5.93
CA THR A 122 -2.72 12.79 6.11
C THR A 122 -1.54 11.85 5.91
N GLU A 123 -0.56 12.26 5.12
CA GLU A 123 0.64 11.47 4.87
C GLU A 123 1.53 11.37 6.11
N MET A 124 1.83 10.14 6.49
CA MET A 124 2.79 9.81 7.56
C MET A 124 4.17 9.47 6.98
N GLY A 125 4.27 9.18 5.69
CA GLY A 125 5.49 8.77 5.00
C GLY A 125 5.39 7.34 4.48
N ASP A 126 6.53 6.77 4.10
CA ASP A 126 6.59 5.43 3.51
C ASP A 126 7.72 4.57 4.08
N LEU A 127 7.53 3.25 3.98
CA LEU A 127 8.58 2.26 4.19
C LEU A 127 8.86 1.56 2.87
N ALA A 128 10.10 1.63 2.40
CA ALA A 128 10.51 1.13 1.09
C ALA A 128 11.56 0.01 1.19
N ALA A 129 11.55 -0.86 0.17
CA ALA A 129 12.57 -1.87 -0.01
C ALA A 129 13.92 -1.21 -0.30
N LYS A 130 15.01 -1.81 0.19
CA LYS A 130 16.39 -1.41 -0.12
C LYS A 130 16.97 -2.44 -1.10
N SER A 131 17.38 -1.99 -2.27
CA SER A 131 18.00 -2.84 -3.29
C SER A 131 19.49 -3.15 -3.01
N GLU A 132 20.05 -2.67 -1.90
CA GLU A 132 21.47 -2.83 -1.61
C GLU A 132 21.78 -4.24 -1.08
N GLY A 133 22.49 -5.03 -1.89
CA GLY A 133 23.11 -6.28 -1.48
C GLY A 133 22.31 -7.56 -1.73
N SER A 134 21.11 -7.48 -2.30
CA SER A 134 20.41 -8.69 -2.79
C SER A 134 21.11 -9.20 -4.06
N ALA A 135 21.52 -10.46 -4.04
CA ALA A 135 21.79 -11.17 -5.29
C ALA A 135 20.43 -11.45 -5.94
N ASP A 136 20.30 -11.19 -7.24
CA ASP A 136 19.26 -11.86 -8.02
C ASP A 136 19.52 -13.37 -7.90
N ASP A 137 18.61 -14.04 -7.22
CA ASP A 137 18.70 -15.47 -6.95
C ASP A 137 17.99 -16.30 -8.02
N GLY A 138 17.55 -15.66 -9.11
CA GLY A 138 16.75 -16.30 -10.15
C GLY A 138 15.44 -16.83 -9.60
N CYS A 139 14.86 -16.11 -8.63
CA CYS A 139 13.60 -16.47 -7.98
C CYS A 139 13.60 -17.81 -7.26
N ARG A 140 14.76 -18.24 -6.76
CA ARG A 140 14.88 -19.51 -6.04
C ARG A 140 14.14 -19.48 -4.72
N ALA A 141 14.18 -18.37 -4.00
CA ALA A 141 13.40 -18.19 -2.78
C ALA A 141 12.01 -17.63 -3.08
N SER A 142 11.89 -16.65 -3.99
CA SER A 142 10.60 -16.10 -4.42
C SER A 142 10.70 -15.25 -5.71
N CYS A 143 9.90 -15.57 -6.73
CA CYS A 143 9.64 -14.71 -7.90
C CYS A 143 8.35 -13.89 -7.74
N VAL A 144 7.45 -14.44 -6.93
CA VAL A 144 6.09 -13.99 -6.69
C VAL A 144 5.82 -14.40 -5.25
N ASP A 145 5.98 -13.48 -4.31
CA ASP A 145 5.77 -13.82 -2.90
C ASP A 145 4.28 -14.19 -2.67
N TRP A 146 4.00 -15.11 -1.76
CA TRP A 146 2.63 -15.59 -1.48
C TRP A 146 1.73 -14.45 -0.97
N TYR A 147 2.32 -13.46 -0.29
CA TYR A 147 1.69 -12.19 0.07
C TYR A 147 2.00 -11.05 -0.93
N GLY A 148 2.89 -11.34 -1.90
CA GLY A 148 3.50 -10.59 -3.03
C GLY A 148 4.21 -9.31 -2.68
N ASN A 149 4.30 -8.35 -3.61
CA ASN A 149 5.46 -7.45 -3.64
C ASN A 149 5.58 -6.57 -2.38
N ALA A 150 4.46 -6.01 -1.90
CA ALA A 150 4.45 -5.23 -0.66
C ALA A 150 3.18 -5.51 0.16
N ARG A 151 3.30 -5.63 1.48
CA ARG A 151 2.15 -5.78 2.38
C ARG A 151 2.37 -5.14 3.76
N PRO A 152 1.43 -4.32 4.25
CA PRO A 152 1.51 -3.85 5.62
C PRO A 152 1.09 -4.97 6.57
N LEU A 153 1.66 -4.96 7.77
CA LEU A 153 1.23 -5.83 8.85
C LEU A 153 1.15 -5.00 10.14
N PHE A 154 -0.01 -5.09 10.77
CA PHE A 154 -0.33 -4.40 12.02
C PHE A 154 -0.53 -5.43 13.11
N VAL A 155 0.44 -5.58 14.02
CA VAL A 155 0.38 -6.64 15.04
C VAL A 155 0.85 -6.13 16.38
N ARG A 156 0.03 -6.33 17.42
CA ARG A 156 0.33 -5.95 18.82
C ARG A 156 0.86 -4.51 18.97
N GLY A 157 0.22 -3.56 18.28
CA GLY A 157 0.59 -2.15 18.32
C GLY A 157 1.81 -1.76 17.47
N ARG A 158 2.43 -2.70 16.74
CA ARG A 158 3.59 -2.47 15.88
C ARG A 158 3.16 -2.42 14.42
N VAL A 159 3.94 -1.68 13.62
CA VAL A 159 3.73 -1.52 12.18
C VAL A 159 4.91 -2.17 11.45
N PHE A 160 4.61 -3.04 10.51
CA PHE A 160 5.60 -3.65 9.64
C PHE A 160 5.24 -3.48 8.17
N ALA A 161 6.27 -3.44 7.34
CA ALA A 161 6.18 -3.55 5.90
C ALA A 161 6.93 -4.81 5.47
N LEU A 162 6.20 -5.73 4.85
CA LEU A 162 6.76 -6.90 4.18
C LEU A 162 7.04 -6.46 2.74
N LEU A 163 8.30 -6.46 2.34
CA LEU A 163 8.81 -5.85 1.13
C LEU A 163 9.76 -6.83 0.43
N GLY A 164 9.23 -7.73 -0.39
CA GLY A 164 10.00 -8.81 -1.01
C GLY A 164 10.79 -9.63 0.02
N TYR A 165 12.12 -9.56 -0.01
CA TYR A 165 12.98 -10.28 0.95
C TYR A 165 13.18 -9.57 2.29
N GLU A 166 12.45 -8.48 2.54
CA GLU A 166 12.70 -7.61 3.69
C GLU A 166 11.46 -7.50 4.58
N ILE A 167 11.69 -7.56 5.89
CA ILE A 167 10.72 -7.13 6.89
C ILE A 167 11.25 -5.86 7.53
N VAL A 168 10.48 -4.79 7.41
CA VAL A 168 10.83 -3.46 7.91
C VAL A 168 9.84 -3.08 9.00
N GLU A 169 10.35 -2.79 10.19
CA GLU A 169 9.54 -2.29 11.30
C GLU A 169 9.53 -0.75 11.27
N GLY A 170 8.33 -0.18 11.30
CA GLY A 170 8.09 1.25 11.42
C GLY A 170 7.63 1.63 12.82
N ASN A 171 8.08 2.79 13.29
CA ASN A 171 7.50 3.49 14.43
C ASN A 171 6.79 4.75 13.97
N LEU A 172 5.56 4.98 14.47
CA LEU A 172 4.80 6.18 14.25
C LEU A 172 5.05 7.17 15.38
N ALA A 173 5.76 8.25 15.09
CA ALA A 173 6.02 9.34 16.02
C ALA A 173 6.04 10.68 15.27
N ASP A 174 5.63 11.77 15.93
CA ASP A 174 5.66 13.13 15.38
C ASP A 174 4.95 13.26 14.01
N ASN A 175 3.81 12.60 13.85
CA ASN A 175 3.07 12.51 12.59
C ASN A 175 3.89 11.94 11.41
N ARG A 176 4.88 11.10 11.69
CA ARG A 176 5.68 10.43 10.66
C ARG A 176 5.90 8.97 11.00
N ILE A 177 5.99 8.13 9.98
CA ILE A 177 6.52 6.78 10.10
C ILE A 177 8.03 6.81 9.86
N ARG A 178 8.79 6.13 10.72
CA ARG A 178 10.24 5.97 10.59
C ARG A 178 10.62 4.51 10.72
N GLU A 179 11.47 4.03 9.82
CA GLU A 179 12.11 2.72 9.95
C GLU A 179 12.89 2.67 11.28
N THR A 180 12.68 1.61 12.05
CA THR A 180 13.39 1.35 13.31
C THR A 180 14.28 0.13 13.19
N ARG A 181 13.82 -0.90 12.49
CA ARG A 181 14.54 -2.16 12.30
C ARG A 181 14.25 -2.73 10.92
N ARG A 182 15.20 -3.49 10.39
CA ARG A 182 15.09 -4.19 9.13
C ARG A 182 15.80 -5.52 9.23
N ILE A 183 15.16 -6.56 8.70
CA ILE A 183 15.78 -7.86 8.47
C ILE A 183 15.63 -8.17 6.99
N SER A 184 16.72 -8.58 6.37
CA SER A 184 16.74 -9.09 4.99
C SER A 184 17.02 -10.59 5.02
N PHE A 185 16.22 -11.33 4.27
CA PHE A 185 16.38 -12.76 4.03
C PHE A 185 16.90 -13.03 2.61
N ALA A 186 17.32 -11.98 1.89
CA ALA A 186 17.83 -12.10 0.53
C ALA A 186 19.09 -12.98 0.53
N PRO A 187 19.27 -13.84 -0.49
CA PRO A 187 20.47 -14.65 -0.63
C PRO A 187 21.72 -13.78 -0.65
N ARG A 188 22.65 -14.05 0.27
CA ARG A 188 23.94 -13.33 0.34
C ARG A 188 24.82 -13.78 -0.82
N ARG A 189 25.44 -12.84 -1.54
CA ARG A 189 26.56 -13.18 -2.43
C ARG A 189 27.72 -13.72 -1.59
N VAL A 190 27.93 -15.03 -1.63
CA VAL A 190 29.18 -15.62 -1.10
C VAL A 190 30.29 -15.21 -2.05
N LYS A 191 31.20 -14.32 -1.60
CA LYS A 191 32.46 -14.09 -2.31
C LYS A 191 33.28 -15.37 -2.19
N MET A 192 33.27 -16.20 -3.22
CA MET A 192 34.24 -17.28 -3.37
C MET A 192 35.62 -16.64 -3.58
N SER A 193 36.45 -16.61 -2.54
CA SER A 193 37.87 -16.33 -2.72
C SER A 193 38.47 -17.49 -3.52
N ARG A 194 38.90 -17.24 -4.76
CA ARG A 194 39.77 -18.18 -5.46
C ARG A 194 41.04 -18.33 -4.63
N ALA A 195 41.21 -19.46 -3.97
CA ALA A 195 42.54 -19.90 -3.55
C ALA A 195 43.36 -20.05 -4.83
N LYS A 196 44.50 -19.35 -4.91
CA LYS A 196 45.53 -19.69 -5.89
C LYS A 196 45.98 -21.11 -5.53
N LEU A 197 45.82 -22.04 -6.46
CA LEU A 197 46.63 -23.24 -6.45
C LEU A 197 48.00 -22.81 -6.96
N ASP A 198 48.99 -22.86 -6.07
CA ASP A 198 50.41 -22.80 -6.41
C ASP A 198 50.85 -24.13 -7.03
#